data_AF-A0A7J3LKS9-F1
#
_entry.id   AF-A0A7J3LKS9-F1
#
_cell.length_a   1.000
_cell.length_b   1.000
_cell.length_c   1.000
_cell.angle_alpha   90.00
_cell.angle_beta   90.00
_cell.angle_gamma   90.00
#
_symmetry.space_group_name_H-M   'P 1'
#
loop_
_entity.id
_entity.type
_entity.pdbx_description
1 polymer ?
#
loop_
_entity_poly.entity_id
_entity_poly.type
_entity_poly.pdbx_seq_one_letter_code
_entity_poly.pdbx_strand_id
1 'polypeptide(L)'
;MFVKALSELFRVSIVTSRPKPQTETATLDQVSRFFPTVSDVYFANKNNNISAMTKELYCVRNNIRGFVDDDLSVCLAAFDEGIMPVVFEQDWNADVPKDNGRPILFRTNDYSKIFTYLARTL
;
A
#
# COMPACT_ATOMS: atom_id res chain seq x y z
N MET A 1 16.02 -3.08 2.90
CA MET A 1 16.10 -4.22 1.95
C MET A 1 14.74 -4.85 1.61
N PHE A 2 13.63 -4.52 2.32
CA PHE A 2 12.30 -5.11 2.09
C PHE A 2 11.75 -4.99 0.66
N VAL A 3 11.65 -3.77 0.11
CA VAL A 3 11.09 -3.52 -1.23
C VAL A 3 11.87 -4.27 -2.31
N LYS A 4 13.20 -4.27 -2.23
CA LYS A 4 14.06 -5.02 -3.14
C LYS A 4 13.76 -6.52 -3.10
N ALA A 5 13.64 -7.10 -1.90
CA ALA A 5 13.33 -8.52 -1.73
C ALA A 5 11.92 -8.87 -2.27
N LEU A 6 10.92 -8.01 -2.04
CA LEU A 6 9.60 -8.19 -2.64
C LEU A 6 9.64 -8.15 -4.18
N SER A 7 10.43 -7.24 -4.76
CA SER A 7 10.58 -7.12 -6.21
C SER A 7 11.19 -8.36 -6.88
N GLU A 8 11.81 -9.27 -6.13
CA GLU A 8 12.33 -10.54 -6.67
C GLU A 8 11.21 -11.58 -6.90
N LEU A 9 10.06 -11.43 -6.24
CA LEU A 9 8.92 -12.34 -6.34
C LEU A 9 7.70 -11.69 -7.00
N PHE A 10 7.55 -10.37 -6.86
CA PHE A 10 6.35 -9.64 -7.24
C PHE A 10 6.68 -8.39 -8.04
N ARG A 11 5.75 -8.00 -8.92
CA ARG A 11 5.74 -6.63 -9.45
C ARG A 11 5.30 -5.68 -8.33
N VAL A 12 6.19 -4.79 -7.91
CA VAL A 12 5.92 -3.86 -6.80
C VAL A 12 5.63 -2.46 -7.34
N SER A 13 4.52 -1.88 -6.89
CA SER A 13 4.18 -0.48 -7.16
C SER A 13 4.13 0.30 -5.84
N ILE A 14 4.51 1.56 -5.85
CA ILE A 14 4.30 2.48 -4.72
C ILE A 14 3.08 3.34 -5.01
N VAL A 15 2.12 3.31 -4.09
CA VAL A 15 0.92 4.13 -4.16
C VAL A 15 0.90 5.05 -2.96
N THR A 16 0.98 6.36 -3.17
CA THR A 16 1.08 7.33 -2.08
C THR A 16 0.17 8.53 -2.33
N SER A 17 -0.14 9.26 -1.26
CA SER A 17 -0.89 10.52 -1.39
C SER A 17 -0.09 11.50 -2.25
N ARG A 18 -0.80 12.23 -3.12
CA ARG A 18 -0.18 13.23 -3.97
C ARG A 18 0.51 14.29 -3.12
N PRO A 19 1.82 14.52 -3.31
CA PRO A 19 2.52 15.59 -2.62
C PRO A 19 2.08 16.94 -3.20
N LYS A 20 2.62 18.05 -2.67
CA LYS A 20 2.35 19.36 -3.29
C LYS A 20 2.87 19.35 -4.74
N PRO A 21 2.19 19.98 -5.72
CA PRO A 21 2.59 19.93 -7.13
C PRO A 21 4.08 20.25 -7.37
N GLN A 22 4.63 21.25 -6.67
CA GLN A 22 6.04 21.61 -6.78
C GLN A 22 7.04 20.56 -6.25
N THR A 23 6.56 19.53 -5.56
CA THR A 23 7.38 18.46 -4.94
C THR A 23 7.17 17.09 -5.59
N GLU A 24 6.28 16.96 -6.58
CA GLU A 24 6.02 15.68 -7.26
C GLU A 24 7.29 15.12 -7.91
N THR A 25 8.00 15.93 -8.71
CA THR A 25 9.26 15.52 -9.36
C THR A 25 10.31 15.08 -8.36
N ALA A 26 10.51 15.87 -7.29
CA ALA A 26 11.48 15.54 -6.24
C ALA A 26 11.12 14.24 -5.50
N THR A 27 9.82 13.97 -5.33
CA THR A 27 9.34 12.72 -4.70
C THR A 27 9.62 11.53 -5.61
N LEU A 28 9.36 11.66 -6.93
CA LEU A 28 9.68 10.62 -7.91
C LEU A 28 11.19 10.33 -7.92
N ASP A 29 12.03 11.36 -7.97
CA ASP A 29 13.49 11.21 -7.97
C ASP A 29 13.98 10.49 -6.70
N GLN A 30 13.42 10.82 -5.54
CA GLN A 30 13.73 10.12 -4.28
C GLN A 30 13.31 8.66 -4.34
N VAL A 31 12.09 8.37 -4.78
CA VAL A 31 11.59 7.00 -4.89
C VAL A 31 12.46 6.18 -5.83
N SER A 32 12.79 6.69 -7.02
CA SER A 32 13.66 6.00 -7.97
C SER A 32 15.06 5.74 -7.40
N ARG A 33 15.58 6.66 -6.58
CA ARG A 33 16.89 6.49 -5.94
C ARG A 33 16.89 5.45 -4.81
N PHE A 34 15.86 5.43 -3.96
CA PHE A 34 15.79 4.52 -2.80
C PHE A 34 15.18 3.15 -3.15
N PHE A 35 14.32 3.10 -4.17
CA PHE A 35 13.56 1.92 -4.56
C PHE A 35 13.63 1.68 -6.09
N PRO A 36 14.84 1.48 -6.65
CA PRO A 36 15.03 1.36 -8.10
C PRO A 36 14.34 0.14 -8.74
N THR A 37 13.86 -0.81 -7.94
CA THR A 37 13.17 -2.02 -8.40
C THR A 37 11.64 -1.86 -8.45
N VAL A 38 11.11 -0.70 -8.05
CA VAL A 38 9.68 -0.39 -8.13
C VAL A 38 9.29 -0.18 -9.58
N SER A 39 8.23 -0.85 -10.01
CA SER A 39 7.75 -0.78 -11.39
C SER A 39 7.01 0.51 -11.69
N ASP A 40 6.16 0.95 -10.75
CA ASP A 40 5.30 2.12 -10.93
C ASP A 40 5.15 2.91 -9.63
N VAL A 41 5.02 4.24 -9.76
CA VAL A 41 4.68 5.13 -8.65
C VAL A 41 3.41 5.87 -9.00
N TYR A 42 2.38 5.74 -8.17
CA TYR A 42 1.11 6.42 -8.33
C TYR A 42 0.84 7.42 -7.20
N PHE A 43 0.48 8.64 -7.59
CA PHE A 43 0.05 9.70 -6.68
C PHE A 43 -1.47 9.80 -6.62
N ALA A 44 -2.06 9.18 -5.59
CA ALA A 44 -3.49 9.21 -5.29
C ALA A 44 -3.89 10.56 -4.65
N ASN A 45 -4.99 11.16 -5.08
CA ASN A 45 -5.56 12.31 -4.36
C ASN A 45 -6.51 11.84 -3.25
N LYS A 46 -6.54 12.56 -2.12
CA LYS A 46 -7.54 12.34 -1.07
C LYS A 46 -8.97 12.73 -1.51
N ASN A 47 -9.11 13.56 -2.54
CA ASN A 47 -10.39 14.04 -3.04
C ASN A 47 -10.73 13.36 -4.37
N ASN A 48 -11.96 12.81 -4.47
CA ASN A 48 -12.58 12.23 -5.67
C ASN A 48 -12.83 13.27 -6.79
N ASN A 49 -11.84 14.07 -7.15
CA ASN A 49 -11.90 14.81 -8.41
C ASN A 49 -11.76 13.81 -9.55
N ILE A 50 -12.63 13.95 -10.56
CA ILE A 50 -13.00 12.99 -11.60
C ILE A 50 -11.81 12.34 -12.36
N SER A 51 -10.60 12.92 -12.30
CA SER A 51 -9.38 12.38 -12.91
C SER A 51 -8.43 11.61 -11.98
N ALA A 52 -8.65 11.62 -10.66
CA ALA A 52 -7.76 11.00 -9.68
C ALA A 52 -8.45 9.83 -8.96
N MET A 53 -7.74 8.71 -8.84
CA MET A 53 -8.22 7.49 -8.18
C MET A 53 -7.77 7.45 -6.72
N THR A 54 -8.58 6.82 -5.87
CA THR A 54 -8.16 6.37 -4.53
C THR A 54 -7.06 5.32 -4.65
N LYS A 55 -6.36 5.04 -3.55
CA LYS A 55 -5.34 3.98 -3.52
C LYS A 55 -5.94 2.60 -3.85
N GLU A 56 -7.11 2.31 -3.30
CA GLU A 56 -7.81 1.04 -3.53
C GLU A 56 -8.29 0.91 -5.00
N LEU A 57 -8.88 1.96 -5.59
CA LEU A 57 -9.23 1.95 -7.01
C LEU A 57 -8.03 1.75 -7.92
N TYR A 58 -6.86 2.32 -7.58
CA TYR A 58 -5.63 2.05 -8.31
C TYR A 58 -5.26 0.56 -8.24
N CYS A 59 -5.37 -0.06 -7.07
CA CYS A 59 -5.10 -1.49 -6.90
C CYS A 59 -6.03 -2.35 -7.76
N VAL A 60 -7.33 -2.06 -7.77
CA VAL A 60 -8.32 -2.77 -8.60
C VAL A 60 -7.98 -2.65 -10.08
N ARG A 61 -7.77 -1.42 -10.59
CA ARG A 61 -7.50 -1.20 -12.03
C ARG A 61 -6.21 -1.84 -12.52
N ASN A 62 -5.23 -2.02 -11.64
CA ASN A 62 -3.93 -2.61 -11.98
C ASN A 62 -3.82 -4.08 -11.59
N ASN A 63 -4.92 -4.74 -11.23
CA ASN A 63 -4.95 -6.15 -10.80
C ASN A 63 -3.95 -6.45 -9.67
N ILE A 64 -3.80 -5.51 -8.73
CA ILE A 64 -2.95 -5.68 -7.56
C ILE A 64 -3.60 -6.68 -6.61
N ARG A 65 -2.88 -7.76 -6.27
CA ARG A 65 -3.40 -8.83 -5.41
C ARG A 65 -3.08 -8.65 -3.92
N GLY A 66 -2.05 -7.85 -3.61
CA GLY A 66 -1.63 -7.58 -2.24
C GLY A 66 -1.34 -6.10 -2.01
N PHE A 67 -1.68 -5.60 -0.82
CA PHE A 67 -1.61 -4.19 -0.48
C PHE A 67 -1.06 -3.99 0.93
N VAL A 68 -0.20 -3.00 1.13
CA VAL A 68 0.36 -2.67 2.45
C VAL A 68 0.18 -1.19 2.70
N ASP A 69 -0.53 -0.83 3.77
CA ASP A 69 -0.80 0.57 4.14
C ASP A 69 -1.01 0.68 5.65
N ASP A 70 -0.74 1.84 6.22
CA ASP A 70 -0.97 2.11 7.63
C ASP A 70 -2.38 2.70 7.89
N ASP A 71 -3.09 3.14 6.85
CA ASP A 71 -4.49 3.57 6.95
C ASP A 71 -5.47 2.38 6.91
N LEU A 72 -6.03 2.03 8.08
CA LEU A 72 -6.99 0.94 8.21
C LEU A 72 -8.20 1.10 7.28
N SER A 73 -8.69 2.32 7.07
CA SER A 73 -9.86 2.54 6.23
C SER A 73 -9.59 2.14 4.77
N VAL A 74 -8.36 2.41 4.29
CA VAL A 74 -7.92 2.03 2.95
C VAL A 74 -7.71 0.51 2.87
N CYS A 75 -7.10 -0.10 3.89
CA CYS A 75 -6.93 -1.56 3.93
C CYS A 75 -8.27 -2.31 3.92
N LEU A 76 -9.27 -1.82 4.64
CA LEU A 76 -10.62 -2.40 4.64
C LEU A 76 -11.32 -2.23 3.29
N ALA A 77 -11.20 -1.06 2.66
CA ALA A 77 -11.73 -0.84 1.32
C ALA A 77 -11.07 -1.79 0.29
N ALA A 78 -9.75 -1.94 0.34
CA ALA A 78 -9.04 -2.88 -0.52
C ALA A 78 -9.50 -4.35 -0.29
N PHE A 79 -9.75 -4.73 0.96
CA PHE A 79 -10.26 -6.06 1.30
C PHE A 79 -11.66 -6.30 0.73
N ASP A 80 -12.55 -5.32 0.80
CA ASP A 80 -13.91 -5.41 0.23
C ASP A 80 -13.87 -5.61 -1.30
N GLU A 81 -12.79 -5.18 -1.96
CA GLU A 81 -12.50 -5.41 -3.39
C GLU A 81 -11.71 -6.71 -3.66
N GLY A 82 -11.50 -7.57 -2.66
CA GLY A 82 -10.81 -8.86 -2.81
C GLY A 82 -9.28 -8.78 -2.90
N ILE A 83 -8.69 -7.62 -2.59
CA ILE A 83 -7.24 -7.42 -2.50
C ILE A 83 -6.80 -7.86 -1.10
N MET A 84 -5.66 -8.53 -0.97
CA MET A 84 -5.14 -8.97 0.34
C MET A 84 -4.39 -7.83 1.04
N PRO A 85 -4.95 -7.15 2.08
CA PRO A 85 -4.25 -6.08 2.74
C PRO A 85 -3.35 -6.60 3.88
N VAL A 86 -2.30 -5.85 4.16
CA VAL A 86 -1.54 -5.91 5.40
C VAL A 86 -1.55 -4.51 6.00
N VAL A 87 -2.01 -4.41 7.24
CA VAL A 87 -1.99 -3.14 7.97
C VAL A 87 -0.60 -2.96 8.58
N PHE A 88 0.12 -1.93 8.14
CA PHE A 88 1.39 -1.57 8.75
C PHE A 88 1.13 -0.86 10.08
N GLU A 89 1.54 -1.47 11.19
CA GLU A 89 1.27 -0.93 12.52
C GLU A 89 2.19 0.26 12.83
N GLN A 90 1.58 1.34 13.31
CA GLN A 90 2.22 2.60 13.70
C GLN A 90 1.57 3.07 15.00
N ASP A 91 2.27 3.91 15.77
CA ASP A 91 1.76 4.41 17.05
C ASP A 91 0.37 5.06 16.93
N TRP A 92 0.10 5.73 15.80
CA TRP A 92 -1.15 6.44 15.56
C TRP A 92 -2.34 5.51 15.19
N ASN A 93 -2.09 4.27 14.80
CA ASN A 93 -3.14 3.29 14.45
C ASN A 93 -3.22 2.11 15.44
N ALA A 94 -2.47 2.16 16.55
CA ALA A 94 -2.38 1.12 17.56
C ALA A 94 -3.72 0.86 18.28
N ASP A 95 -4.51 1.91 18.51
CA ASP A 95 -5.77 1.85 19.26
C ASP A 95 -7.00 1.59 18.38
N VAL A 96 -6.82 1.48 17.06
CA VAL A 96 -7.96 1.24 16.16
C VAL A 96 -8.50 -0.16 16.42
N PRO A 97 -9.81 -0.31 16.74
CA PRO A 97 -10.38 -1.58 17.19
C PRO A 97 -10.02 -2.73 16.25
N LYS A 98 -9.55 -3.83 16.84
CA LYS A 98 -9.15 -5.03 16.10
C LYS A 98 -10.34 -5.79 15.50
N ASP A 99 -11.58 -5.40 15.81
CA ASP A 99 -12.77 -6.06 15.31
C ASP A 99 -14.06 -5.26 15.54
N ASN A 100 -14.99 -5.36 14.58
CA ASN A 100 -16.42 -5.02 14.66
C ASN A 100 -17.22 -6.04 13.81
N GLY A 101 -16.81 -7.32 13.79
CA GLY A 101 -17.45 -8.39 13.01
C GLY A 101 -16.92 -8.54 11.58
N ARG A 102 -15.70 -8.08 11.29
CA ARG A 102 -15.02 -8.24 9.99
C ARG A 102 -13.83 -9.20 10.14
N PRO A 103 -13.39 -9.89 9.07
CA PRO A 103 -12.22 -10.76 9.13
C PRO A 103 -10.97 -10.01 9.65
N ILE A 104 -10.24 -10.67 10.54
CA ILE A 104 -9.02 -10.14 11.16
C ILE A 104 -7.97 -9.93 10.07
N LEU A 105 -7.70 -8.67 9.73
CA LEU A 105 -6.61 -8.32 8.81
C LEU A 105 -5.26 -8.66 9.45
N PHE A 106 -4.29 -9.06 8.63
CA PHE A 106 -2.93 -9.21 9.12
C PHE A 106 -2.33 -7.83 9.45
N ARG A 107 -1.87 -7.64 10.68
CA ARG A 107 -1.31 -6.36 11.17
C ARG A 107 0.09 -6.60 11.74
N THR A 108 1.06 -5.79 11.33
CA THR A 108 2.41 -5.82 11.89
C THR A 108 3.21 -4.60 11.46
N ASN A 109 4.24 -4.23 12.22
CA ASN A 109 5.28 -3.28 11.80
C ASN A 109 6.59 -3.98 11.35
N ASP A 110 6.60 -5.32 11.29
CA ASP A 110 7.76 -6.13 10.94
C ASP A 110 7.75 -6.50 9.46
N TYR A 111 8.60 -5.83 8.68
CA TYR A 111 8.76 -6.08 7.25
C TYR A 111 9.05 -7.56 6.88
N SER A 112 9.74 -8.31 7.74
CA SER A 112 10.03 -9.73 7.48
C SER A 112 8.76 -10.59 7.57
N LYS A 113 7.87 -10.26 8.51
CA LYS A 113 6.57 -10.93 8.63
C LYS A 113 5.65 -10.57 7.47
N ILE A 114 5.66 -9.30 7.03
CA ILE A 114 4.90 -8.86 5.85
C ILE A 114 5.34 -9.64 4.61
N PHE A 115 6.65 -9.71 4.37
CA PHE A 115 7.20 -10.46 3.24
C PHE A 115 6.75 -11.93 3.27
N THR A 116 6.93 -12.60 4.41
CA THR A 116 6.58 -14.01 4.58
C THR A 116 5.08 -14.27 4.38
N TYR A 117 4.23 -13.37 4.85
CA TYR A 117 2.79 -13.45 4.68
C TYR A 117 2.41 -13.33 3.20
N LEU A 118 2.84 -12.27 2.53
CA LEU A 118 2.52 -12.03 1.11
C LEU A 118 3.04 -13.16 0.21
N ALA A 119 4.27 -13.64 0.44
CA ALA A 119 4.87 -14.74 -0.31
C ALA A 119 4.13 -16.09 -0.17
N ARG A 120 3.36 -16.28 0.91
CA ARG A 120 2.58 -17.52 1.14
C ARG A 120 1.15 -17.40 0.63
N THR A 121 0.61 -16.20 0.57
CA THR A 121 -0.81 -15.96 0.31
C THR A 121 -1.10 -15.58 -1.14
N LEU A 122 -0.15 -14.99 -1.86
CA LEU A 122 -0.31 -14.52 -3.24
C LEU A 122 0.25 -15.50 -4.26
#